data_AF-A0A7M3ZPU7-F1
#
_entry.id   AF-A0A7M3ZPU7-F1
#
_cell.length_a   1.000
_cell.length_b   1.000
_cell.length_c   1.000
_cell.angle_alpha   90.00
_cell.angle_beta   90.00
_cell.angle_gamma   90.00
#
_symmetry.space_group_name_H-M   'P 1'
#
loop_
_entity.id
_entity.type
_entity.pdbx_description
1 polymer ?
#
loop_
_entity_poly.entity_id
_entity_poly.type
_entity_poly.pdbx_seq_one_letter_code
_entity_poly.pdbx_strand_id
1 'polypeptide(L)' 'MGMLFSRIKSAPAEGLLLFCTLVTMVYSLNFMFASACYVTGGEGCFSLLNNGTTSADAAWGNGAPEFA' A
#
# COMPACT_ATOMS: atom_id res chain seq x y z
N MET A 1 -19.38 8.64 14.34
CA MET A 1 -19.12 7.19 14.54
C MET A 1 -19.99 6.42 13.55
N GLY A 2 -19.45 6.07 12.39
CA GLY A 2 -20.23 5.49 11.29
C GLY A 2 -20.83 4.14 11.65
N MET A 3 -21.94 3.78 11.02
CA MET A 3 -22.73 2.57 11.27
C MET A 3 -21.93 1.25 11.26
N LEU A 4 -20.70 1.24 10.71
CA LEU A 4 -19.81 0.08 10.64
C LEU A 4 -19.26 -0.37 12.01
N PHE A 5 -19.01 0.56 12.94
CA PHE A 5 -18.30 0.25 14.19
C PHE A 5 -19.19 0.12 15.41
N SER A 6 -20.52 0.25 15.25
CA SER A 6 -21.49 0.17 16.37
C SER A 6 -21.51 -1.19 17.11
N ARG A 7 -20.86 -2.21 16.56
CA ARG A 7 -20.68 -3.55 17.17
C ARG A 7 -19.41 -3.65 18.03
N ILE A 8 -18.45 -2.74 17.87
CA ILE A 8 -17.19 -2.74 18.61
C ILE A 8 -17.34 -1.84 19.83
N LYS A 9 -17.43 -2.47 21.00
CA LYS A 9 -17.65 -1.76 22.28
C LYS A 9 -16.38 -1.14 22.86
N SER A 10 -15.22 -1.43 22.26
CA SER A 10 -13.90 -1.00 22.71
C SER A 10 -13.35 0.08 21.79
N ALA A 11 -13.30 1.33 22.27
CA ALA A 11 -12.72 2.46 21.55
C ALA A 11 -11.28 2.24 21.03
N PRO A 12 -10.34 1.62 21.80
CA PRO A 12 -9.00 1.35 21.25
C PRO A 12 -9.02 0.29 20.13
N ALA A 13 -9.93 -0.69 20.19
CA ALA A 13 -10.06 -1.68 19.13
C ALA A 13 -10.64 -1.08 17.85
N GLU A 14 -11.64 -0.19 17.98
CA GLU A 14 -12.20 0.55 16.84
C GLU A 14 -11.11 1.40 16.15
N GLY A 15 -10.31 2.12 16.93
CA GLY A 15 -9.20 2.93 16.40
C GLY A 15 -8.17 2.09 15.64
N LEU A 16 -7.77 0.93 16.19
CA LEU A 16 -6.82 0.03 15.52
C LEU A 16 -7.38 -0.56 14.22
N LEU A 17 -8.67 -0.91 14.19
CA LEU A 17 -9.31 -1.42 12.98
C LEU A 17 -9.41 -0.35 11.89
N LEU A 18 -9.73 0.89 12.26
CA LEU A 18 -9.70 2.04 11.36
C LEU A 18 -8.29 2.27 10.81
N PHE A 19 -7.28 2.25 11.67
CA PHE A 19 -5.88 2.39 11.27
C PHE A 19 -5.45 1.28 10.30
N CYS A 20 -5.76 0.02 10.63
CA CYS A 20 -5.46 -1.13 9.77
C CYS A 20 -6.12 -0.97 8.39
N THR A 21 -7.39 -0.57 8.37
CA THR A 21 -8.13 -0.30 7.13
C THR A 21 -7.46 0.79 6.30
N LEU A 22 -7.02 1.88 6.93
CA LEU A 22 -6.32 2.97 6.24
C LEU A 22 -4.97 2.54 5.67
N VAL A 23 -4.17 1.77 6.42
CA VAL A 23 -2.88 1.25 5.94
C VAL A 23 -3.09 0.32 4.75
N THR A 24 -4.05 -0.61 4.84
CA THR A 24 -4.39 -1.51 3.73
C THR A 24 -4.90 -0.73 2.52
N MET A 25 -5.68 0.34 2.72
CA MET A 25 -6.15 1.21 1.64
C MET A 25 -4.98 1.89 0.90
N VAL A 26 -4.02 2.45 1.63
CA VAL A 26 -2.84 3.09 1.02
C VAL A 26 -2.03 2.08 0.21
N TYR A 27 -1.82 0.88 0.77
CA TYR A 27 -1.09 -0.18 0.09
C TYR A 27 -1.81 -0.64 -1.18
N SER A 28 -3.11 -0.91 -1.10
CA SER A 28 -3.92 -1.33 -2.27
C SER A 28 -3.96 -0.28 -3.37
N LEU A 29 -4.10 1.01 -3.04
CA LEU A 29 -4.03 2.10 -4.02
C LEU A 29 -2.66 2.18 -4.70
N ASN A 30 -1.57 1.99 -3.95
CA ASN A 30 -0.23 1.97 -4.53
C ASN A 30 -0.07 0.81 -5.51
N PHE A 31 -0.55 -0.39 -5.18
CA PHE A 31 -0.44 -1.55 -6.07
C PHE A 31 -1.39 -1.49 -7.28
N MET A 32 -2.58 -0.88 -7.15
CA MET A 32 -3.50 -0.72 -8.29
C MET A 32 -3.00 0.29 -9.33
N PHE A 33 -2.37 1.38 -8.91
CA PHE A 33 -2.08 2.51 -9.82
C PHE A 33 -0.60 2.81 -10.02
N ALA A 34 0.28 2.36 -9.13
CA ALA A 34 1.69 2.73 -9.10
C ALA A 34 2.63 1.55 -8.85
N SER A 35 2.18 0.29 -9.05
CA SER A 35 3.01 -0.90 -8.82
C SER A 35 4.23 -0.96 -9.74
N ALA A 36 4.11 -0.53 -10.99
CA ALA A 36 5.23 -0.47 -11.93
C ALA A 36 6.36 0.47 -11.45
N CYS A 37 6.00 1.57 -10.78
CA CYS A 37 6.95 2.50 -10.19
C CYS A 37 7.48 2.00 -8.84
N TYR A 38 6.66 1.26 -8.09
CA TYR A 38 7.07 0.66 -6.84
C TYR A 38 8.19 -0.36 -7.03
N VAL A 39 8.14 -1.19 -8.08
CA VAL A 39 9.17 -2.21 -8.37
C VAL A 39 10.50 -1.64 -8.87
N THR A 40 10.56 -0.35 -9.18
CA THR A 40 11.80 0.37 -9.55
C THR A 40 12.19 1.41 -8.51
N GLY A 41 11.68 1.31 -7.27
CA GLY A 41 12.03 2.26 -6.21
C GLY A 41 11.62 3.71 -6.54
N GLY A 42 10.63 3.90 -7.41
CA GLY A 42 10.18 5.22 -7.87
C GLY A 42 11.07 5.88 -8.92
N GLU A 43 11.94 5.13 -9.61
CA GLU A 43 12.79 5.72 -10.64
C GLU A 43 11.95 6.21 -11.83
N GLY A 44 11.99 7.52 -12.08
CA GLY A 44 11.38 8.16 -13.25
C GLY A 44 9.85 8.28 -13.22
N CYS A 45 9.18 7.89 -12.13
CA CYS A 45 7.72 7.98 -12.03
C CYS A 45 7.20 8.08 -10.60
N PHE A 46 5.94 8.51 -10.46
CA PHE A 46 5.31 8.70 -9.15
C PHE A 46 4.92 7.36 -8.53
N SER A 47 5.48 7.06 -7.35
CA SER A 47 4.99 5.99 -6.49
C SER A 47 4.62 6.53 -5.11
N LEU A 48 3.42 6.19 -4.65
CA LEU A 48 2.92 6.54 -3.32
C LEU A 48 3.76 5.91 -2.20
N LEU A 49 4.27 4.70 -2.43
CA LEU A 49 5.17 3.96 -1.55
C LEU A 49 6.50 3.73 -2.27
N ASN A 50 7.62 3.80 -1.56
CA ASN A 50 8.94 3.52 -2.12
C ASN A 50 9.58 2.39 -1.31
N ASN A 51 10.02 1.32 -1.99
CA ASN A 51 10.71 0.18 -1.36
C ASN A 51 12.25 0.35 -1.33
N GLY A 52 12.79 1.42 -1.91
CA GLY A 52 14.22 1.71 -1.96
C GLY A 52 15.04 0.77 -2.83
N THR A 53 14.40 -0.02 -3.70
CA THR A 53 15.13 -0.91 -4.60
C THR A 53 15.93 -0.09 -5.61
N THR A 54 17.07 -0.64 -6.03
CA THR A 54 17.99 -0.09 -7.03
C THR A 54 18.21 -1.12 -8.13
N SER A 55 18.72 -0.70 -9.29
CA SER A 55 18.94 -1.59 -10.45
C SER A 55 19.92 -2.75 -10.20
N ALA A 56 20.65 -2.73 -9.08
CA ALA A 56 21.50 -3.83 -8.63
C ALA A 56 20.76 -4.90 -7.82
N ASP A 57 19.55 -4.61 -7.35
CA ASP A 57 18.77 -5.52 -6.50
C ASP A 57 17.98 -6.51 -7.35
N ALA A 58 17.91 -7.77 -6.91
CA ALA A 58 17.18 -8.82 -7.61
C ALA A 58 15.65 -8.55 -7.73
N ALA A 59 15.11 -7.71 -6.84
CA ALA A 59 13.72 -7.32 -6.85
C ALA A 59 13.39 -6.22 -7.89
N TRP A 60 14.40 -5.58 -8.47
CA TRP A 60 14.23 -4.50 -9.45
C TRP A 60 13.42 -4.96 -10.66
N GLY A 61 12.31 -4.28 -10.94
CA GLY A 61 11.41 -4.59 -12.05
C GLY A 61 10.62 -5.90 -11.89
N ASN A 62 10.82 -6.65 -10.80
CA ASN A 62 10.18 -7.94 -10.56
C ASN A 62 9.11 -7.78 -9.48
N GLY A 63 7.84 -7.65 -9.87
CA GLY A 63 6.74 -7.61 -8.87
C GLY A 63 5.41 -7.00 -9.29
N ALA A 64 5.28 -6.47 -10.51
CA ALA A 64 4.01 -5.92 -11.02
C ALA A 64 3.49 -6.77 -12.20
N PRO A 65 2.95 -7.98 -11.95
CA PRO A 65 2.38 -8.82 -13.00
C PRO A 65 1.19 -8.18 -13.72
N GLU A 66 0.58 -7.14 -13.15
CA GLU A 66 -0.58 -6.43 -13.71
C GLU A 66 -0.28 -5.63 -15.01
N PHE A 67 0.99 -5.46 -15.40
CA PHE A 67 1.40 -4.73 -16.59
C PHE A 67 2.33 -5.51 -17.54
N ALA A 68 2.44 -6.83 -17.35
CA ALA A 68 3.18 -7.73 -18.24
C ALA A 68 2.42 -8.03 -19.54
#